data_AF-A0A7M3M912-F1
#
_entry.id   AF-A0A7M3M912-F1
#
_cell.length_a   1.000
_cell.length_b   1.000
_cell.length_c   1.000
_cell.angle_alpha   90.00
_cell.angle_beta   90.00
_cell.angle_gamma   90.00
#
_symmetry.space_group_name_H-M   'P 1'
#
loop_
_entity.id
_entity.type
_entity.pdbx_description
1 polymer ?
#
loop_
_entity_poly.entity_id
_entity_poly.type
_entity_poly.pdbx_seq_one_letter_code
_entity_poly.pdbx_strand_id
1 'polypeptide(L)' 'MTTPLTWHDVLAEEKQQPYFINTLSTVAAERLSGQTIYPPQKDVFNAFRYTELSDVK' A
#
# COMPACT_ATOMS: atom_id res chain seq x y z
N MET A 1 2.43 27.70 -8.12
CA MET A 1 2.91 27.00 -6.90
C MET A 1 3.03 25.53 -7.25
N THR A 2 4.17 24.90 -7.04
CA THR A 2 4.37 23.47 -7.30
C THR A 2 3.83 22.67 -6.12
N THR A 3 2.80 21.85 -6.35
CA THR A 3 2.32 20.89 -5.35
C THR A 3 3.43 19.86 -5.10
N PRO A 4 3.83 19.59 -3.86
CA PRO A 4 4.81 18.53 -3.57
C PRO A 4 4.25 17.17 -3.99
N LEU A 5 5.12 16.34 -4.54
CA LEU A 5 4.80 14.99 -5.00
C LEU A 5 4.39 14.13 -3.80
N THR A 6 3.27 13.42 -3.88
CA THR A 6 2.77 12.54 -2.82
C THR A 6 3.09 11.07 -3.10
N TRP A 7 2.97 10.21 -2.09
CA TRP A 7 3.01 8.76 -2.31
C TRP A 7 1.89 8.28 -3.24
N HIS A 8 0.76 8.97 -3.26
CA HIS A 8 -0.34 8.64 -4.17
C HIS A 8 0.05 8.88 -5.62
N ASP A 9 0.71 10.00 -5.91
CA ASP A 9 1.11 10.37 -7.27
C ASP A 9 2.12 9.37 -7.85
N VAL A 10 3.12 8.97 -7.08
CA VAL A 10 4.18 8.08 -7.58
C VAL A 10 3.82 6.60 -7.60
N LEU A 11 2.89 6.17 -6.73
CA LEU A 11 2.46 4.77 -6.69
C LEU A 11 1.18 4.50 -7.50
N ALA A 12 0.58 5.51 -8.11
CA ALA A 12 -0.69 5.36 -8.83
C ALA A 12 -0.63 4.30 -9.94
N GLU A 13 0.42 4.36 -10.77
CA GLU A 13 0.64 3.39 -11.85
C GLU A 13 1.09 2.03 -11.31
N GLU A 14 1.93 2.03 -10.28
CA GLU A 14 2.47 0.80 -9.68
C GLU A 14 1.35 -0.05 -9.05
N LYS A 15 0.36 0.59 -8.41
CA LYS A 15 -0.81 -0.08 -7.82
C LYS A 15 -1.70 -0.78 -8.84
N GLN A 16 -1.59 -0.42 -10.13
CA GLN A 16 -2.34 -1.05 -11.22
C GLN A 16 -1.59 -2.24 -11.81
N GLN A 17 -0.32 -2.44 -11.46
CA GLN A 17 0.47 -3.51 -12.04
C GLN A 17 -0.05 -4.88 -11.59
N PRO A 18 -0.06 -5.89 -12.49
CA PRO A 18 -0.62 -7.21 -12.18
C PRO A 18 -0.01 -7.85 -10.93
N TYR A 19 1.30 -7.68 -10.71
CA TYR A 19 1.97 -8.30 -9.57
C TYR A 19 1.52 -7.68 -8.23
N PHE A 20 1.27 -6.37 -8.19
CA PHE A 20 0.80 -5.66 -7.00
C PHE A 20 -0.63 -6.10 -6.65
N ILE A 21 -1.51 -6.13 -7.66
CA ILE A 21 -2.89 -6.59 -7.53
C ILE A 21 -2.92 -8.06 -7.07
N ASN A 22 -2.14 -8.93 -7.71
CA ASN A 22 -2.08 -10.35 -7.36
C ASN A 22 -1.62 -10.55 -5.92
N THR A 23 -0.61 -9.81 -5.47
CA THR A 23 -0.11 -9.88 -4.09
C THR A 23 -1.22 -9.52 -3.09
N LEU A 24 -1.95 -8.43 -3.31
CA LEU A 24 -3.06 -8.05 -2.44
C LEU A 24 -4.21 -9.07 -2.46
N SER A 25 -4.52 -9.62 -3.64
CA SER A 25 -5.55 -10.63 -3.82
C SER A 25 -5.21 -11.93 -3.07
N THR A 26 -3.97 -12.41 -3.18
CA THR A 26 -3.49 -13.61 -2.48
C THR A 26 -3.58 -13.43 -0.98
N VAL A 27 -3.06 -12.33 -0.43
CA VAL A 27 -3.12 -12.05 1.01
C VAL A 27 -4.56 -11.93 1.49
N ALA A 28 -5.47 -11.33 0.70
CA ALA A 28 -6.88 -11.26 1.04
C ALA A 28 -7.54 -12.65 1.06
N ALA A 29 -7.24 -13.50 0.08
CA ALA A 29 -7.74 -14.87 0.02
C ALA A 29 -7.24 -15.72 1.21
N GLU A 30 -5.99 -15.57 1.61
CA GLU A 30 -5.44 -16.24 2.79
C GLU A 30 -6.12 -15.77 4.08
N ARG A 31 -6.43 -14.47 4.22
CA ARG A 31 -7.24 -13.99 5.36
C ARG A 31 -8.62 -14.62 5.38
N LEU A 32 -9.27 -14.73 4.23
CA LEU A 32 -10.61 -15.32 4.08
C LEU A 32 -10.61 -16.84 4.31
N SER A 33 -9.50 -17.54 4.05
CA SER A 33 -9.36 -18.97 4.34
C SER A 33 -9.13 -19.26 5.83
N GLY A 34 -9.09 -18.23 6.68
CA GLY A 34 -8.92 -18.34 8.13
C GLY A 34 -7.47 -18.23 8.59
N GLN A 35 -6.51 -17.98 7.69
CA GLN A 35 -5.13 -17.73 8.09
C GLN A 35 -5.01 -16.36 8.77
N THR A 36 -4.42 -16.33 9.96
CA THR A 36 -4.08 -15.06 10.61
C THR A 36 -2.85 -14.46 9.95
N ILE A 37 -3.02 -13.31 9.30
CA ILE A 37 -1.94 -12.56 8.63
C ILE A 37 -1.75 -11.22 9.33
N TYR A 38 -0.51 -10.88 9.65
CA TYR A 38 -0.13 -9.62 10.27
C TYR A 38 0.56 -8.69 9.26
N PRO A 39 0.41 -7.36 9.42
CA PRO A 39 -0.45 -6.65 10.38
C PRO A 39 -1.95 -6.72 9.96
N PRO A 40 -2.89 -6.14 10.76
CA PRO A 40 -4.25 -5.93 10.28
C PRO A 40 -4.27 -5.16 8.96
N GLN A 41 -5.24 -5.46 8.07
CA GLN A 41 -5.27 -4.90 6.71
C GLN A 41 -5.21 -3.36 6.68
N LYS A 42 -5.89 -2.69 7.62
CA LYS A 42 -5.89 -1.23 7.73
C LYS A 42 -4.52 -0.62 8.05
N ASP A 43 -3.60 -1.42 8.59
CA ASP A 43 -2.29 -0.98 9.08
C ASP A 43 -1.15 -1.27 8.08
N VAL A 44 -1.42 -2.03 7.00
CA VAL A 44 -0.41 -2.48 6.02
C VAL A 44 0.35 -1.30 5.39
N PHE A 45 -0.32 -0.18 5.16
CA PHE A 45 0.25 1.00 4.49
C PHE A 45 0.49 2.17 5.46
N ASN A 46 0.57 1.91 6.77
CA ASN A 46 0.75 2.96 7.78
C ASN A 46 2.03 3.77 7.58
N ALA A 47 3.11 3.18 7.06
CA ALA A 47 4.35 3.91 6.77
C ALA A 47 4.11 5.08 5.80
N PHE A 48 3.41 4.84 4.69
CA PHE A 48 3.05 5.86 3.71
C PHE A 48 2.07 6.89 4.26
N ARG A 49 1.21 6.47 5.20
CA ARG A 49 0.24 7.38 5.87
C ARG A 49 0.92 8.33 6.84
N TYR A 50 1.95 7.88 7.56
CA TYR A 50 2.57 8.66 8.63
C TYR A 50 3.75 9.50 8.17
N THR A 51 4.36 9.15 7.04
CA THR A 51 5.46 9.92 6.45
C THR A 51 5.14 10.15 4.99
N GLU A 52 4.76 11.39 4.64
CA GLU A 52 4.53 11.75 3.24
C GLU A 52 5.86 11.74 2.46
N LEU A 53 5.79 11.61 1.13
CA LEU A 53 6.99 11.45 0.31
C LEU A 53 7.99 12.60 0.49
N SER A 54 7.50 13.84 0.67
CA SER A 54 8.34 15.02 0.91
C SER A 54 9.06 15.01 2.26
N ASP A 55 8.61 14.19 3.21
CA ASP A 55 9.04 14.24 4.60
C ASP A 55 10.07 13.14 4.93
N VAL A 56 10.43 12.32 3.94
CA VAL A 56 11.48 11.30 4.03
C VAL A 56 12.85 11.99 4.18
N LYS A 57 13.67 11.51 5.12
CA LYS A 57 15.00 12.07 5.47
C LYS A 57 16.12 11.10 5.13
#